data_AF-A0A5B0HAI9-F1
#
_entry.id   AF-A0A5B0HAI9-F1
#
_cell.length_a   1.000
_cell.length_b   1.000
_cell.length_c   1.000
_cell.angle_alpha   90.00
_cell.angle_beta   90.00
_cell.angle_gamma   90.00
#
_symmetry.space_group_name_H-M   'P 1'
#
loop_
_entity.id
_entity.type
_entity.pdbx_description
1 polymer ?
#
loop_
_entity_poly.entity_id
_entity_poly.type
_entity_poly.pdbx_seq_one_letter_code
_entity_poly.pdbx_strand_id
1 'polypeptide(L)'
;MTFEAAEATLWQLVQCYTGRVGYRRGVKSEGLSASPPVIDCSGWTALLLSRALQAQNEAAGRTLFAADDIDALHSWSDRIIAEIGQRTGYMLEGTAITADALPRCATIGLKIGKPAWAINHPRLRGITHIVQVVRRPDDDAPFVSESFDGSVSGIRLTPLAQWLARAQPTIGANEAWAVDPFRLAASASR
;
A
#
# COMPACT_ATOMS: atom_id res chain seq x y z
N MET A 1 10.10 -9.18 13.91
CA MET A 1 11.11 -9.30 12.85
C MET A 1 11.02 -8.03 12.03
N THR A 2 12.11 -7.28 11.92
CA THR A 2 12.21 -6.10 11.06
C THR A 2 12.75 -6.52 9.70
N PHE A 3 12.23 -5.93 8.62
CA PHE A 3 12.71 -6.16 7.26
C PHE A 3 13.44 -4.90 6.79
N GLU A 4 14.63 -4.66 7.35
CA GLU A 4 15.34 -3.39 7.24
C GLU A 4 15.59 -2.95 5.80
N ALA A 5 16.00 -3.86 4.92
CA ALA A 5 16.23 -3.55 3.51
C ALA A 5 14.93 -3.15 2.81
N ALA A 6 13.84 -3.87 3.08
CA ALA A 6 12.53 -3.51 2.55
C ALA A 6 12.05 -2.14 3.03
N GLU A 7 12.16 -1.86 4.33
CA GLU A 7 11.74 -0.59 4.92
C GLU A 7 12.57 0.59 4.38
N ALA A 8 13.88 0.39 4.23
CA ALA A 8 14.76 1.38 3.61
C ALA A 8 14.36 1.65 2.15
N THR A 9 14.06 0.61 1.37
CA THR A 9 13.59 0.75 -0.03
C THR A 9 12.24 1.46 -0.11
N LEU A 10 11.27 1.13 0.77
CA LEU A 10 10.01 1.85 0.86
C LEU A 10 10.27 3.35 1.09
N TRP A 11 11.11 3.67 2.07
CA TRP A 11 11.41 5.07 2.41
C TRP A 11 12.10 5.83 1.26
N GLN A 12 13.09 5.22 0.62
CA GLN A 12 13.80 5.82 -0.51
C GLN A 12 12.86 6.15 -1.67
N LEU A 13 11.94 5.23 -1.99
CA LEU A 13 10.94 5.45 -3.04
C LEU A 13 9.99 6.60 -2.69
N VAL A 14 9.44 6.63 -1.47
CA VAL A 14 8.53 7.73 -1.08
C VAL A 14 9.26 9.08 -1.08
N GLN A 15 10.52 9.15 -0.65
CA GLN A 15 11.32 10.37 -0.71
C GLN A 15 11.57 10.83 -2.16
N CYS A 16 11.82 9.88 -3.07
CA CYS A 16 12.10 10.17 -4.47
C CYS A 16 10.89 10.80 -5.19
N TYR A 17 9.69 10.28 -4.93
CA TYR A 17 8.51 10.57 -5.75
C TYR A 17 7.46 11.50 -5.10
N THR A 18 7.47 11.67 -3.78
CA THR A 18 6.50 12.53 -3.09
C THR A 18 6.59 13.98 -3.60
N GLY A 19 5.44 14.54 -3.99
CA GLY A 19 5.35 15.90 -4.53
C GLY A 19 5.91 16.08 -5.94
N ARG A 20 6.35 15.00 -6.61
CA ARG A 20 6.95 15.06 -7.97
C ARG A 20 6.15 14.29 -9.02
N VAL A 21 5.19 13.48 -8.61
CA VAL A 21 4.40 12.59 -9.48
C VAL A 21 2.92 12.89 -9.28
N GLY A 22 2.21 13.12 -10.38
CA GLY A 22 0.77 13.35 -10.37
C GLY A 22 -0.05 12.06 -10.31
N TYR A 23 -1.36 12.18 -10.14
CA TYR A 23 -2.25 11.02 -10.21
C TYR A 23 -2.86 10.87 -11.61
N ARG A 24 -2.91 9.63 -12.11
CA ARG A 24 -3.74 9.27 -13.27
C ARG A 24 -4.28 7.87 -13.10
N ARG A 25 -5.59 7.76 -12.90
CA ARG A 25 -6.31 6.48 -12.75
C ARG A 25 -5.96 5.52 -13.89
N GLY A 26 -5.64 4.27 -13.53
CA GLY A 26 -5.33 3.20 -14.47
C GLY A 26 -3.88 3.13 -14.90
N VAL A 27 -3.06 4.16 -14.63
CA VAL A 27 -1.63 4.15 -14.96
C VAL A 27 -0.83 3.52 -13.84
N LYS A 28 0.03 2.55 -14.16
CA LYS A 28 0.91 1.88 -13.18
C LYS A 28 2.33 2.43 -13.27
N SER A 29 3.34 1.65 -12.90
CA SER A 29 4.73 2.09 -12.77
C SER A 29 5.32 2.64 -14.07
N GLU A 30 4.84 2.21 -15.23
CA GLU A 30 5.25 2.74 -16.54
C GLU A 30 4.97 4.24 -16.69
N GLY A 31 3.99 4.78 -15.95
CA GLY A 31 3.68 6.21 -15.96
C GLY A 31 4.73 7.09 -15.29
N LEU A 32 5.65 6.52 -14.51
CA LEU A 32 6.76 7.27 -13.91
C LEU A 32 7.79 7.75 -14.93
N SER A 33 7.82 7.15 -16.13
CA SER A 33 8.67 7.58 -17.25
C SER A 33 8.02 8.66 -18.13
N ALA A 34 6.77 9.04 -17.87
CA ALA A 34 6.07 10.09 -18.61
C ALA A 34 6.52 11.49 -18.20
N SER A 35 6.23 12.49 -19.04
CA SER A 35 6.44 13.91 -18.73
C SER A 35 5.12 14.68 -18.92
N PRO A 36 4.46 15.13 -17.83
CA PRO A 36 4.80 14.90 -16.42
C PRO A 36 4.55 13.45 -15.96
N PRO A 37 5.27 12.94 -14.94
CA PRO A 37 5.11 11.58 -14.44
C PRO A 37 3.80 11.44 -13.66
N VAL A 38 3.12 10.30 -13.86
CA VAL A 38 1.83 10.01 -13.21
C VAL A 38 1.71 8.55 -12.79
N ILE A 39 0.94 8.27 -11.73
CA ILE A 39 0.65 6.90 -11.29
C ILE A 39 -0.66 6.84 -10.49
N ASP A 40 -1.40 5.74 -10.56
CA ASP A 40 -2.58 5.51 -9.72
C ASP A 40 -2.25 4.92 -8.33
N CYS A 41 -3.25 4.86 -7.45
CA CYS A 41 -3.08 4.41 -6.06
C CYS A 41 -2.55 2.98 -5.96
N SER A 42 -3.12 2.06 -6.75
CA SER A 42 -2.72 0.65 -6.77
C SER A 42 -1.36 0.43 -7.42
N GLY A 43 -1.05 1.16 -8.50
CA GLY A 43 0.26 1.11 -9.16
C GLY A 43 1.37 1.59 -8.23
N TRP A 44 1.10 2.65 -7.45
CA TRP A 44 2.05 3.13 -6.45
C TRP A 44 2.29 2.11 -5.33
N THR A 45 1.22 1.54 -4.79
CA THR A 45 1.34 0.51 -3.73
C THR A 45 2.04 -0.75 -4.24
N ALA A 46 1.71 -1.21 -5.45
CA ALA A 46 2.37 -2.36 -6.07
C ALA A 46 3.87 -2.11 -6.27
N LEU A 47 4.25 -0.93 -6.79
CA LEU A 47 5.66 -0.56 -6.96
C LEU A 47 6.41 -0.56 -5.62
N LEU A 48 5.84 0.07 -4.59
CA LEU A 48 6.45 0.12 -3.26
C LEU A 48 6.69 -1.28 -2.71
N LEU A 49 5.67 -2.13 -2.70
CA LEU A 49 5.75 -3.46 -2.12
C LEU A 49 6.67 -4.38 -2.92
N SER A 50 6.52 -4.47 -4.25
CA SER A 50 7.34 -5.37 -5.07
C SER A 50 8.83 -5.06 -4.91
N ARG A 51 9.21 -3.77 -4.92
CA ARG A 51 10.60 -3.35 -4.73
C ARG A 51 11.12 -3.65 -3.32
N ALA A 52 10.29 -3.44 -2.30
CA ALA A 52 10.66 -3.70 -0.93
C ALA A 52 10.89 -5.20 -0.66
N LEU A 53 9.98 -6.06 -1.13
CA LEU A 53 10.11 -7.52 -0.98
C LEU A 53 11.33 -8.06 -1.74
N GLN A 54 11.57 -7.57 -2.96
CA GLN A 54 12.76 -7.91 -3.76
C GLN A 54 14.06 -7.51 -3.05
N ALA A 55 14.16 -6.26 -2.60
CA ALA A 55 15.34 -5.76 -1.88
C ALA A 55 15.65 -6.59 -0.63
N GLN A 56 14.61 -7.07 0.05
CA GLN A 56 14.78 -7.91 1.23
C GLN A 56 15.23 -9.34 0.90
N ASN A 57 14.76 -9.93 -0.21
CA ASN A 57 15.31 -11.18 -0.72
C ASN A 57 16.80 -11.04 -1.08
N GLU A 58 17.15 -9.96 -1.78
CA GLU A 58 18.53 -9.65 -2.19
C GLU A 58 19.43 -9.49 -0.96
N ALA A 59 19.03 -8.69 0.03
CA ALA A 59 19.79 -8.49 1.26
C ALA A 59 19.93 -9.77 2.09
N ALA A 60 18.95 -10.67 2.05
CA ALA A 60 18.99 -11.95 2.75
C ALA A 60 19.83 -13.01 2.02
N GLY A 61 20.21 -12.79 0.75
CA GLY A 61 20.88 -13.77 -0.10
C GLY A 61 20.06 -15.05 -0.35
N ARG A 62 18.75 -15.01 -0.11
CA ARG A 62 17.81 -16.13 -0.27
C ARG A 62 16.38 -15.64 -0.49
N THR A 63 15.54 -16.50 -1.05
CA THR A 63 14.11 -16.22 -1.22
C THR A 63 13.39 -16.26 0.13
N LEU A 64 12.98 -15.09 0.63
CA LEU A 64 12.04 -14.93 1.74
C LEU A 64 10.61 -14.77 1.22
N PHE A 65 10.43 -14.00 0.16
CA PHE A 65 9.15 -13.76 -0.51
C PHE A 65 9.16 -14.42 -1.88
N ALA A 66 8.16 -15.27 -2.17
CA ALA A 66 8.10 -15.98 -3.44
C ALA A 66 7.83 -15.02 -4.62
N ALA A 67 8.25 -15.39 -5.83
CA ALA A 67 7.96 -14.61 -7.04
C ALA A 67 6.44 -14.44 -7.23
N ASP A 68 5.67 -15.52 -7.04
CA ASP A 68 4.20 -15.50 -7.13
C ASP A 68 3.54 -14.57 -6.10
N ASP A 69 4.17 -14.37 -4.93
CA ASP A 69 3.70 -13.41 -3.93
C ASP A 69 3.91 -11.97 -4.40
N ILE A 70 5.04 -11.70 -5.05
CA ILE A 70 5.37 -10.38 -5.61
C ILE A 70 4.48 -10.09 -6.83
N ASP A 71 4.27 -11.06 -7.71
CA ASP A 71 3.45 -10.93 -8.91
C ASP A 71 1.98 -10.64 -8.57
N ALA A 72 1.47 -11.23 -7.48
CA ALA A 72 0.11 -11.00 -7.00
C ALA A 72 -0.17 -9.54 -6.59
N LEU A 73 0.88 -8.74 -6.32
CA LEU A 73 0.76 -7.33 -5.98
C LEU A 73 0.47 -6.44 -7.19
N HIS A 74 0.73 -6.93 -8.41
CA HIS A 74 0.51 -6.18 -9.65
C HIS A 74 -0.97 -6.23 -10.08
N SER A 75 -1.85 -5.62 -9.28
CA SER A 75 -3.29 -5.65 -9.49
C SER A 75 -4.01 -4.35 -9.10
N TRP A 76 -5.33 -4.40 -9.00
CA TRP A 76 -6.17 -3.31 -8.49
C TRP A 76 -6.22 -3.31 -6.96
N SER A 77 -6.57 -2.16 -6.37
CA SER A 77 -6.61 -1.94 -4.92
C SER A 77 -7.30 -3.04 -4.12
N ASP A 78 -8.47 -3.48 -4.57
CA ASP A 78 -9.25 -4.52 -3.91
C ASP A 78 -8.57 -5.89 -3.98
N ARG A 79 -8.00 -6.21 -5.15
CA ARG A 79 -7.33 -7.48 -5.38
C ARG A 79 -6.01 -7.59 -4.62
N ILE A 80 -5.23 -6.52 -4.52
CA ILE A 80 -3.99 -6.47 -3.72
C ILE A 80 -4.32 -6.81 -2.25
N ILE A 81 -5.34 -6.17 -1.68
CA ILE A 81 -5.77 -6.42 -0.30
C ILE A 81 -6.28 -7.85 -0.13
N ALA A 82 -7.05 -8.36 -1.10
CA ALA A 82 -7.54 -9.73 -1.06
C ALA A 82 -6.42 -10.78 -1.12
N GLU A 83 -5.44 -10.61 -2.03
CA GLU A 83 -4.30 -11.52 -2.18
C GLU A 83 -3.45 -11.57 -0.92
N ILE A 84 -3.03 -10.42 -0.39
CA ILE A 84 -2.24 -10.37 0.84
C ILE A 84 -3.04 -10.99 2.00
N GLY A 85 -4.31 -10.60 2.17
CA GLY A 85 -5.14 -11.12 3.25
C GLY A 85 -5.34 -12.64 3.17
N GLN A 86 -5.58 -13.18 1.98
CA GLN A 86 -5.76 -14.62 1.76
C GLN A 86 -4.47 -15.41 2.02
N ARG A 87 -3.34 -14.95 1.46
CA ARG A 87 -2.05 -15.65 1.57
C ARG A 87 -1.48 -15.63 2.99
N THR A 88 -1.71 -14.53 3.71
CA THR A 88 -1.18 -14.35 5.07
C THR A 88 -2.15 -14.79 6.17
N GLY A 89 -3.44 -14.94 5.85
CA GLY A 89 -4.49 -15.18 6.83
C GLY A 89 -4.69 -14.03 7.82
N TYR A 90 -4.15 -12.84 7.52
CA TYR A 90 -4.19 -11.68 8.41
C TYR A 90 -4.92 -10.50 7.76
N MET A 91 -5.94 -9.99 8.45
CA MET A 91 -6.64 -8.77 8.06
C MET A 91 -7.29 -8.13 9.28
N LEU A 92 -7.09 -6.82 9.44
CA LEU A 92 -7.89 -5.97 10.34
C LEU A 92 -9.00 -5.31 9.53
N GLU A 93 -10.14 -5.07 10.16
CA GLU A 93 -11.31 -4.46 9.52
C GLU A 93 -11.91 -3.37 10.40
N GLY A 94 -12.31 -2.26 9.77
CA GLY A 94 -13.00 -1.15 10.41
C GLY A 94 -12.30 -0.69 11.68
N THR A 95 -13.05 -0.61 12.79
CA THR A 95 -12.57 -0.10 14.08
C THR A 95 -11.41 -0.87 14.71
N ALA A 96 -11.05 -2.06 14.19
CA ALA A 96 -9.83 -2.76 14.60
C ALA A 96 -8.55 -2.08 14.08
N ILE A 97 -8.66 -1.19 13.08
CA ILE A 97 -7.55 -0.42 12.51
C ILE A 97 -7.27 0.76 13.45
N THR A 98 -6.29 0.56 14.33
CA THR A 98 -5.81 1.57 15.30
C THR A 98 -4.30 1.73 15.18
N ALA A 99 -3.75 2.83 15.69
CA ALA A 99 -2.30 3.04 15.68
C ALA A 99 -1.52 1.91 16.39
N ASP A 100 -2.12 1.31 17.44
CA ASP A 100 -1.49 0.26 18.25
C ASP A 100 -1.62 -1.13 17.62
N ALA A 101 -2.73 -1.41 16.92
CA ALA A 101 -2.97 -2.73 16.31
C ALA A 101 -2.40 -2.86 14.89
N LEU A 102 -2.14 -1.75 14.21
CA LEU A 102 -1.74 -1.75 12.81
C LEU A 102 -0.32 -2.33 12.64
N PRO A 103 -0.11 -3.26 11.68
CA PRO A 103 1.22 -3.71 11.33
C PRO A 103 2.13 -2.53 10.93
N ARG A 104 3.41 -2.66 11.27
CA ARG A 104 4.43 -1.64 11.06
C ARG A 104 4.47 -1.05 9.65
N CYS A 105 4.28 -1.91 8.65
CA CYS A 105 4.27 -1.58 7.22
C CYS A 105 2.97 -2.10 6.57
N ALA A 106 1.85 -1.91 7.24
CA ALA A 106 0.54 -2.34 6.76
C ALA A 106 0.17 -1.72 5.40
N THR A 107 -0.57 -2.48 4.60
CA THR A 107 -1.26 -1.98 3.41
C THR A 107 -2.75 -1.84 3.75
N ILE A 108 -3.37 -0.70 3.43
CA ILE A 108 -4.76 -0.43 3.83
C ILE A 108 -5.60 -0.13 2.59
N GLY A 109 -6.65 -0.91 2.38
CA GLY A 109 -7.69 -0.67 1.38
C GLY A 109 -8.87 0.07 1.97
N LEU A 110 -9.43 1.00 1.20
CA LEU A 110 -10.54 1.86 1.61
C LEU A 110 -11.61 1.88 0.54
N LYS A 111 -12.87 1.82 0.97
CA LYS A 111 -14.00 2.18 0.14
C LYS A 111 -14.26 3.67 0.30
N ILE A 112 -13.77 4.44 -0.68
CA ILE A 112 -13.94 5.90 -0.75
C ILE A 112 -14.85 6.24 -1.92
N GLY A 113 -15.93 6.95 -1.61
CA GLY A 113 -16.91 7.41 -2.59
C GLY A 113 -17.70 6.28 -3.25
N LYS A 114 -18.48 6.65 -4.28
CA LYS A 114 -19.28 5.73 -5.10
C LYS A 114 -19.10 6.11 -6.58
N PRO A 115 -17.90 5.91 -7.15
CA PRO A 115 -17.65 6.38 -8.50
C PRO A 115 -18.51 5.61 -9.51
N ALA A 116 -19.02 6.29 -10.53
CA ALA A 116 -19.95 5.70 -11.50
C ALA A 116 -19.40 4.44 -12.19
N TRP A 117 -18.07 4.35 -12.40
CA TRP A 117 -17.44 3.17 -12.97
C TRP A 117 -17.61 1.92 -12.10
N ALA A 118 -17.77 2.05 -10.78
CA ALA A 118 -17.90 0.91 -9.86
C ALA A 118 -19.24 0.18 -10.01
N ILE A 119 -20.22 0.78 -10.69
CA ILE A 119 -21.48 0.12 -11.06
C ILE A 119 -21.19 -0.99 -12.08
N ASN A 120 -20.33 -0.72 -13.05
CA ASN A 120 -20.01 -1.66 -14.14
C ASN A 120 -18.78 -2.53 -13.83
N HIS A 121 -17.94 -2.12 -12.89
CA HIS A 121 -16.74 -2.83 -12.47
C HIS A 121 -16.72 -2.96 -10.94
N PRO A 122 -17.60 -3.80 -10.36
CA PRO A 122 -17.66 -3.98 -8.92
C PRO A 122 -16.35 -4.53 -8.41
N ARG A 123 -15.86 -3.96 -7.31
CA ARG A 123 -14.64 -4.38 -6.63
C ARG A 123 -14.97 -5.17 -5.37
N LEU A 124 -14.10 -6.11 -5.00
CA LEU A 124 -14.24 -6.82 -3.73
C LEU A 124 -14.27 -5.81 -2.58
N ARG A 125 -15.28 -5.94 -1.71
CA ARG A 125 -15.55 -5.04 -0.58
C ARG A 125 -15.74 -3.56 -0.97
N GLY A 126 -15.90 -3.27 -2.27
CA GLY A 126 -16.00 -1.91 -2.79
C GLY A 126 -14.72 -1.06 -2.62
N ILE A 127 -13.54 -1.68 -2.46
CA ILE A 127 -12.29 -0.95 -2.23
C ILE A 127 -11.92 -0.14 -3.48
N THR A 128 -11.99 1.19 -3.37
CA THR A 128 -11.67 2.13 -4.46
C THR A 128 -10.30 2.76 -4.32
N HIS A 129 -9.71 2.72 -3.11
CA HIS A 129 -8.42 3.33 -2.81
C HIS A 129 -7.54 2.40 -1.96
N ILE A 130 -6.22 2.56 -2.06
CA ILE A 130 -5.24 1.78 -1.31
C ILE A 130 -4.05 2.65 -0.95
N VAL A 131 -3.49 2.40 0.24
CA VAL A 131 -2.35 3.14 0.78
C VAL A 131 -1.34 2.19 1.42
N GLN A 132 -0.11 2.66 1.61
CA GLN A 132 0.97 1.91 2.23
C GLN A 132 1.52 2.66 3.44
N VAL A 133 1.63 1.99 4.58
CA VAL A 133 2.35 2.50 5.74
C VAL A 133 3.86 2.32 5.52
N VAL A 134 4.61 3.37 5.79
CA VAL A 134 6.08 3.42 5.68
C VAL A 134 6.65 4.09 6.92
N ARG A 135 7.94 3.91 7.18
CA ARG A 135 8.61 4.52 8.33
C ARG A 135 9.87 5.24 7.91
N ARG A 136 10.10 6.38 8.55
CA ARG A 136 11.34 7.15 8.37
C ARG A 136 12.48 6.44 9.11
N PRO A 137 13.61 6.13 8.46
CA PRO A 137 14.73 5.44 9.09
C PRO A 137 15.34 6.19 10.28
N ASP A 138 15.35 7.52 10.26
CA ASP A 138 16.07 8.33 11.26
C ASP A 138 15.46 8.28 12.66
N ASP A 139 14.12 8.28 12.75
CA ASP A 139 13.38 8.42 14.02
C ASP A 139 12.22 7.44 14.15
N ASP A 140 12.15 6.46 13.25
CA ASP A 140 11.12 5.44 13.19
C ASP A 140 9.67 5.97 13.02
N ALA A 141 9.51 7.25 12.66
CA ALA A 141 8.19 7.88 12.60
C ALA A 141 7.32 7.24 11.50
N PRO A 142 6.06 6.85 11.80
CA PRO A 142 5.18 6.22 10.82
C PRO A 142 4.44 7.25 9.96
N PHE A 143 4.41 6.96 8.66
CA PHE A 143 3.70 7.74 7.64
C PHE A 143 2.84 6.82 6.78
N VAL A 144 1.84 7.41 6.13
CA VAL A 144 1.08 6.80 5.06
C VAL A 144 1.49 7.44 3.75
N SER A 145 1.94 6.62 2.81
CA SER A 145 2.17 7.01 1.42
C SER A 145 1.01 6.54 0.54
N GLU A 146 0.56 7.42 -0.34
CA GLU A 146 -0.53 7.15 -1.26
C GLU A 146 -0.41 8.01 -2.51
N SER A 147 -0.90 7.52 -3.65
CA SER A 147 -1.19 8.35 -4.82
C SER A 147 -2.69 8.60 -4.88
N PHE A 148 -3.13 9.86 -4.84
CA PHE A 148 -4.54 10.21 -4.67
C PHE A 148 -4.99 11.32 -5.60
N ASP A 149 -6.24 11.25 -6.04
CA ASP A 149 -6.90 12.28 -6.84
C ASP A 149 -7.57 13.30 -5.92
N GLY A 150 -6.79 14.25 -5.41
CA GLY A 150 -7.26 15.27 -4.45
C GLY A 150 -6.83 16.69 -4.81
N SER A 151 -7.02 17.61 -3.87
CA SER A 151 -6.62 19.03 -4.02
C SER A 151 -5.15 19.21 -4.40
N VAL A 152 -4.29 18.33 -3.89
CA VAL A 152 -2.94 18.08 -4.40
C VAL A 152 -2.97 16.66 -4.96
N SER A 153 -2.99 16.57 -6.29
CA SER A 153 -3.12 15.31 -7.03
C SER A 153 -1.76 14.63 -7.15
N GLY A 154 -1.68 13.34 -6.82
CA GLY A 154 -0.46 12.53 -6.92
C GLY A 154 0.06 11.96 -5.61
N ILE A 155 1.36 11.65 -5.58
CA ILE A 155 2.00 10.98 -4.44
C ILE A 155 2.17 11.96 -3.28
N ARG A 156 1.63 11.57 -2.12
CA ARG A 156 1.76 12.30 -0.86
C ARG A 156 2.24 11.39 0.27
N LEU A 157 2.79 12.03 1.29
CA LEU A 157 3.24 11.40 2.52
C LEU A 157 2.60 12.14 3.71
N THR A 158 1.84 11.42 4.53
CA THR A 158 1.08 11.99 5.66
C THR A 158 1.47 11.28 6.95
N PRO A 159 1.74 11.97 8.07
CA PRO A 159 1.96 11.30 9.36
C PRO A 159 0.80 10.35 9.70
N LEU A 160 1.09 9.14 10.18
CA LEU A 160 0.07 8.10 10.38
C LEU A 160 -1.08 8.57 11.26
N ALA A 161 -0.79 9.26 12.37
CA ALA A 161 -1.82 9.78 13.27
C ALA A 161 -2.76 10.78 12.57
N GLN A 162 -2.20 11.68 11.75
CA GLN A 162 -3.00 12.62 10.96
C GLN A 162 -3.83 11.89 9.91
N TRP A 163 -3.26 10.86 9.28
CA TRP A 163 -3.95 10.06 8.28
C TRP A 163 -5.12 9.27 8.89
N LEU A 164 -4.91 8.60 10.02
CA LEU A 164 -5.95 7.86 10.76
C LEU A 164 -7.11 8.78 11.14
N ALA A 165 -6.81 9.98 11.64
CA ALA A 165 -7.83 10.97 11.97
C ALA A 165 -8.70 11.35 10.75
N ARG A 166 -8.09 11.49 9.56
CA ARG A 166 -8.81 11.76 8.30
C ARG A 166 -9.61 10.55 7.81
N ALA A 167 -9.08 9.34 7.99
CA ALA A 167 -9.72 8.09 7.59
C ALA A 167 -10.82 7.63 8.55
N GLN A 168 -10.94 8.25 9.74
CA GLN A 168 -11.85 7.81 10.80
C GLN A 168 -13.32 7.62 10.36
N PRO A 169 -13.92 8.47 9.50
CA PRO A 169 -15.29 8.23 9.02
C PRO A 169 -15.43 6.91 8.26
N THR A 170 -14.46 6.58 7.41
CA THR A 170 -14.43 5.32 6.63
C THR A 170 -14.12 4.12 7.53
N ILE A 171 -13.18 4.26 8.46
CA ILE A 171 -12.85 3.24 9.46
C ILE A 171 -14.08 2.93 10.35
N GLY A 172 -14.75 3.96 10.87
CA GLY A 172 -15.93 3.83 11.72
C GLY A 172 -17.15 3.25 11.00
N ALA A 173 -17.22 3.39 9.67
CA ALA A 173 -18.25 2.78 8.83
C ALA A 173 -17.95 1.31 8.45
N ASN A 174 -16.86 0.72 8.95
CA ASN A 174 -16.34 -0.61 8.54
C ASN A 174 -16.05 -0.69 7.03
N GLU A 175 -15.54 0.41 6.46
CA GLU A 175 -15.21 0.54 5.03
C GLU A 175 -13.70 0.59 4.78
N ALA A 176 -12.92 0.00 5.69
CA ALA A 176 -11.47 -0.05 5.68
C ALA A 176 -10.95 -1.45 6.06
N TRP A 177 -9.91 -1.91 5.36
CA TRP A 177 -9.29 -3.22 5.60
C TRP A 177 -7.77 -3.08 5.55
N ALA A 178 -7.07 -3.52 6.60
CA ALA A 178 -5.61 -3.47 6.68
C ALA A 178 -5.00 -4.86 6.69
N VAL A 179 -3.96 -5.07 5.91
CA VAL A 179 -3.24 -6.35 5.75
C VAL A 179 -1.74 -6.16 5.98
N ASP A 180 -1.03 -7.26 6.21
CA ASP A 180 0.41 -7.27 6.51
C ASP A 180 1.19 -7.97 5.39
N PRO A 181 1.72 -7.25 4.38
CA PRO A 181 2.44 -7.86 3.27
C PRO A 181 3.71 -8.59 3.72
N PHE A 182 4.30 -8.22 4.85
CA PHE A 182 5.53 -8.81 5.33
C PHE A 182 5.34 -10.19 5.96
N ARG A 183 4.09 -10.59 6.24
CA ARG A 183 3.76 -11.97 6.62
C ARG A 183 3.88 -12.96 5.47
N LEU A 184 4.00 -12.50 4.22
CA LEU A 184 4.27 -13.37 3.07
C LEU A 184 5.61 -14.13 3.22
N ALA A 185 6.55 -13.61 4.00
CA ALA A 185 7.78 -14.34 4.32
C ALA A 185 7.53 -15.65 5.09
N ALA A 186 6.45 -15.72 5.87
CA ALA A 186 6.08 -16.92 6.62
C ALA A 186 5.29 -17.93 5.77
N SER A 187 4.71 -17.51 4.64
CA SER A 187 4.03 -18.42 3.70
C SER A 187 5.00 -19.11 2.73
N ALA A 188 6.16 -18.52 2.45
CA ALA A 188 7.17 -19.09 1.53
C ALA A 188 7.86 -20.37 2.04
N SER A 189 7.57 -20.80 3.27
CA SER A 189 8.05 -22.07 3.84
C SER A 189 7.08 -23.24 3.65
N ARG A 190 6.03 -23.07 2.82
CA ARG A 190 5.06 -24.13 2.48
C ARG A 190 5.26 -24.65 1.07
#